data_AF-A0A1F8RUH2-F1
#
_entry.id   AF-A0A1F8RUH2-F1
#
_cell.length_a   1.000
_cell.length_b   1.000
_cell.length_c   1.000
_cell.angle_alpha   90.00
_cell.angle_beta   90.00
_cell.angle_gamma   90.00
#
_symmetry.space_group_name_H-M   'P 1'
#
loop_
_entity.id
_entity.type
_entity.pdbx_description
1 polymer ?
#
loop_
_entity_poly.entity_id
_entity_poly.type
_entity_poly.pdbx_seq_one_letter_code
_entity_poly.pdbx_strand_id
1 'polypeptide(L)'
;MDVNQRSDEELARQAGDGDEEAFAELYRRYFSSVYDLAIRLSRDRDVAALVVQSSFLRVYQGLRAAALQTPFRLQLFAAACGDVRERLRHRRGPVSEGEEGFVVADPARLADPAQAAQLPELARLAWQVAREMRPEEYELLHLSARQQLDERELAAIFRTRPETLEQRLAHLRADLEESFAALLLLRRGRRECLDLDFLVGDDEWSVALRRRIVRHLAGCETCQATRRRYLAGLEVFAALAPAPAPAGWQETMLSRLQNAVRTGAVAAEPAVIAPTVTPPPRRPVEAWPRPGGAGAGLGDWFGRVFGGGGARGPLLAMLAGGLLVLVVTLAALCGAGAFEDGEEKAAPSPTGSVTATVTRTKAPTRTPTPTGTATSPPLATPAETALPATPTSVPATDTPTPRPQPPTATPPPPTATPAPPTPTSSPEPVP
;
A
#
# COMPACT_ATOMS: atom_id res chain seq x y z
N MET A 1 20.45 -20.13 -23.14
CA MET A 1 20.24 -19.60 -21.78
C MET A 1 18.78 -19.27 -21.63
N ASP A 2 18.16 -19.79 -20.57
CA ASP A 2 16.74 -19.62 -20.30
C ASP A 2 16.43 -18.13 -20.06
N VAL A 3 15.63 -17.50 -20.94
CA VAL A 3 15.35 -16.06 -20.90
C VAL A 3 14.61 -15.68 -19.60
N ASN A 4 13.96 -16.66 -18.97
CA ASN A 4 13.20 -16.49 -17.73
C ASN A 4 14.07 -16.24 -16.47
N GLN A 5 15.39 -16.46 -16.54
CA GLN A 5 16.31 -16.24 -15.40
C GLN A 5 17.00 -14.86 -15.41
N ARG A 6 16.84 -14.06 -16.47
CA ARG A 6 17.47 -12.73 -16.55
C ARG A 6 16.73 -11.72 -15.69
N SER A 7 17.48 -10.84 -15.02
CA SER A 7 16.90 -9.70 -14.31
C SER A 7 16.28 -8.70 -15.29
N ASP A 8 15.34 -7.91 -14.80
CA ASP A 8 14.65 -6.92 -15.64
C ASP A 8 15.61 -5.83 -16.11
N GLU A 9 16.61 -5.49 -15.32
CA GLU A 9 17.65 -4.50 -15.65
C GLU A 9 18.54 -5.00 -16.79
N GLU A 10 18.89 -6.29 -16.78
CA GLU A 10 19.70 -6.89 -17.84
C GLU A 10 18.93 -6.98 -19.16
N LEU A 11 17.66 -7.40 -19.09
CA LEU A 11 16.77 -7.40 -20.25
C LEU A 11 16.56 -5.97 -20.79
N ALA A 12 16.43 -4.98 -19.91
CA ALA A 12 16.19 -3.61 -20.31
C ALA A 12 17.43 -2.97 -20.95
N ARG A 13 18.63 -3.32 -20.47
CA ARG A 13 19.89 -2.95 -21.10
C ARG A 13 20.00 -3.54 -22.51
N GLN A 14 19.76 -4.84 -22.66
CA GLN A 14 19.75 -5.53 -23.96
C GLN A 14 18.70 -4.93 -24.92
N ALA A 15 17.51 -4.63 -24.41
CA ALA A 15 16.46 -3.96 -25.19
C ALA A 15 16.89 -2.57 -25.67
N GLY A 16 17.60 -1.80 -24.84
CA GLY A 16 18.21 -0.51 -25.19
C GLY A 16 19.27 -0.64 -26.29
N ASP A 17 20.02 -1.73 -26.29
CA ASP A 17 21.01 -2.08 -27.33
C ASP A 17 20.35 -2.59 -28.63
N GLY A 18 19.02 -2.76 -28.65
CA GLY A 18 18.24 -3.16 -29.84
C GLY A 18 17.79 -4.62 -29.86
N ASP A 19 17.95 -5.38 -28.77
CA ASP A 19 17.43 -6.74 -28.66
C ASP A 19 15.89 -6.74 -28.55
N GLU A 20 15.22 -7.07 -29.66
CA GLU A 20 13.74 -7.13 -29.73
C GLU A 20 13.14 -8.23 -28.83
N GLU A 21 13.86 -9.33 -28.58
CA GLU A 21 13.37 -10.43 -27.74
C GLU A 21 13.50 -10.09 -26.26
N ALA A 22 14.58 -9.39 -25.87
CA ALA A 22 14.72 -8.88 -24.51
C ALA A 22 13.59 -7.91 -24.15
N PHE A 23 13.19 -7.05 -25.09
CA PHE A 23 12.01 -6.19 -24.92
C PHE A 23 10.71 -6.99 -24.87
N ALA A 24 10.55 -8.00 -25.73
CA ALA A 24 9.36 -8.86 -25.72
C ALA A 24 9.19 -9.61 -24.40
N GLU A 25 10.28 -10.06 -23.78
CA GLU A 25 10.26 -10.68 -22.46
C GLU A 25 9.76 -9.70 -21.40
N LEU A 26 10.32 -8.48 -21.32
CA LEU A 26 9.85 -7.45 -20.39
C LEU A 26 8.37 -7.12 -20.61
N TYR A 27 7.96 -7.02 -21.87
CA TYR A 27 6.55 -6.80 -22.21
C TYR A 27 5.68 -7.93 -21.68
N ARG A 28 6.02 -9.20 -21.94
CA ARG A 28 5.27 -10.37 -21.48
C ARG A 28 5.17 -10.41 -19.94
N ARG A 29 6.23 -10.05 -19.22
CA ARG A 29 6.24 -9.99 -17.75
C ARG A 29 5.31 -8.91 -17.17
N TYR A 30 5.30 -7.72 -17.78
CA TYR A 30 4.65 -6.55 -17.18
C TYR A 30 3.28 -6.20 -17.78
N PHE A 31 2.95 -6.75 -18.95
CA PHE A 31 1.72 -6.43 -19.67
C PHE A 31 0.47 -6.57 -18.80
N SER A 32 0.28 -7.71 -18.13
CA SER A 32 -0.91 -7.95 -17.31
C SER A 32 -1.04 -6.95 -16.17
N SER A 33 0.07 -6.57 -15.54
CA SER A 33 0.08 -5.64 -14.41
C SER A 33 -0.19 -4.21 -14.83
N VAL A 34 0.38 -3.77 -15.96
CA VAL A 34 0.14 -2.43 -16.51
C VAL A 34 -1.29 -2.32 -17.04
N TYR A 35 -1.78 -3.36 -17.74
CA TYR A 35 -3.16 -3.40 -18.21
C TYR A 35 -4.14 -3.36 -17.03
N ASP A 36 -3.92 -4.18 -15.99
CA ASP A 36 -4.74 -4.21 -14.77
C ASP A 36 -4.84 -2.84 -14.09
N LEU A 37 -3.72 -2.14 -13.93
CA LEU A 37 -3.71 -0.77 -13.42
C LEU A 37 -4.53 0.17 -14.31
N ALA A 38 -4.25 0.16 -15.62
CA ALA A 38 -4.85 1.08 -16.58
C ALA A 38 -6.36 0.89 -16.70
N ILE A 39 -6.84 -0.35 -16.78
CA ILE A 39 -8.26 -0.68 -16.95
C ILE A 39 -9.07 -0.43 -15.67
N ARG A 40 -8.48 -0.65 -14.49
CA ARG A 40 -9.15 -0.35 -13.21
C ARG A 40 -9.28 1.15 -12.93
N LEU A 41 -8.29 1.96 -13.34
CA LEU A 41 -8.34 3.42 -13.21
C LEU A 41 -9.20 4.09 -14.29
N SER A 42 -9.02 3.71 -15.55
CA SER A 42 -9.73 4.36 -16.67
C SER A 42 -11.17 3.86 -16.85
N ARG A 43 -11.43 2.61 -16.45
CA ARG A 43 -12.68 1.86 -16.70
C ARG A 43 -13.04 1.84 -18.18
N ASP A 44 -12.05 1.90 -19.05
CA ASP A 44 -12.24 2.06 -20.48
C ASP A 44 -11.17 1.25 -21.20
N ARG A 45 -11.60 0.27 -21.99
CA ARG A 45 -10.70 -0.67 -22.67
C ARG A 45 -9.83 0.03 -23.69
N ASP A 46 -10.34 1.07 -24.36
CA ASP A 46 -9.60 1.82 -25.36
C ASP A 46 -8.55 2.72 -24.69
N VAL A 47 -8.91 3.35 -23.56
CA VAL A 47 -7.94 4.12 -22.77
C VAL A 47 -6.86 3.22 -22.20
N ALA A 48 -7.24 2.08 -21.60
CA ALA A 48 -6.27 1.12 -21.07
C ALA A 48 -5.33 0.59 -22.15
N ALA A 49 -5.89 0.36 -23.35
CA ALA A 49 -5.14 -0.08 -24.50
C ALA A 49 -4.04 0.92 -24.90
N LEU A 50 -4.43 2.19 -25.02
CA LEU A 50 -3.53 3.27 -25.36
C LEU A 50 -2.48 3.52 -24.27
N VAL A 51 -2.85 3.43 -22.99
CA VAL A 51 -1.91 3.57 -21.86
C VAL A 51 -0.82 2.51 -21.91
N VAL A 52 -1.19 1.22 -22.10
CA VAL A 52 -0.19 0.14 -22.22
C VAL A 52 0.75 0.44 -23.37
N GLN A 53 0.22 0.80 -24.55
CA GLN A 53 1.05 1.10 -25.70
C GLN A 53 2.02 2.26 -25.44
N SER A 54 1.50 3.39 -24.97
CA SER A 54 2.29 4.60 -24.77
C SER A 54 3.31 4.47 -23.64
N SER A 55 2.98 3.73 -22.57
CA SER A 55 3.92 3.50 -21.46
C SER A 55 5.10 2.65 -21.89
N PHE A 56 4.87 1.53 -22.57
CA PHE A 56 5.95 0.66 -23.05
C PHE A 56 6.80 1.35 -24.13
N LEU A 57 6.17 2.08 -25.05
CA LEU A 57 6.91 2.83 -26.08
C LEU A 57 7.78 3.93 -25.47
N ARG A 58 7.25 4.69 -24.50
CA ARG A 58 8.01 5.73 -23.80
C ARG A 58 9.21 5.16 -23.07
N VAL A 59 9.02 4.08 -22.31
CA VAL A 59 10.13 3.45 -21.58
C VAL A 59 11.17 2.91 -22.56
N TYR A 60 10.75 2.24 -23.64
CA TYR A 60 11.67 1.73 -24.64
C TYR A 60 12.51 2.84 -25.31
N GLN A 61 11.87 3.97 -25.67
CA GLN A 61 12.58 5.14 -26.20
C GLN A 61 13.58 5.69 -25.17
N GLY A 62 13.21 5.71 -23.89
CA GLY A 62 14.10 6.06 -22.79
C GLY A 62 15.32 5.14 -22.69
N LEU A 63 15.12 3.83 -22.79
CA LEU A 63 16.19 2.82 -22.77
C LEU A 63 17.21 3.03 -23.91
N ARG A 64 16.73 3.40 -25.11
CA ARG A 64 17.61 3.69 -26.25
C ARG A 64 18.36 5.00 -26.12
N ALA A 65 17.78 5.99 -25.45
CA ALA A 65 18.36 7.32 -25.31
C ALA A 65 19.39 7.39 -24.17
N ALA A 66 19.22 6.62 -23.11
CA ALA A 66 20.11 6.64 -21.95
C ALA A 66 20.11 5.30 -21.19
N ALA A 67 21.23 5.00 -20.52
CA ALA A 67 21.30 3.89 -19.58
C ALA A 67 20.35 4.11 -18.39
N LEU A 68 19.72 3.03 -17.92
CA LEU A 68 18.80 3.04 -16.78
C LEU A 68 19.46 3.62 -15.51
N GLN A 69 18.96 4.76 -15.03
CA GLN A 69 19.30 5.32 -13.70
C GLN A 69 18.28 4.93 -12.63
N THR A 70 17.16 4.34 -13.06
CA THR A 70 16.04 3.95 -12.20
C THR A 70 15.56 2.57 -12.68
N PRO A 71 15.17 1.65 -11.78
CA PRO A 71 14.69 0.33 -12.18
C PRO A 71 13.60 0.39 -13.26
N PHE A 72 13.68 -0.51 -14.24
CA PHE A 72 12.76 -0.55 -15.39
C PHE A 72 11.29 -0.54 -14.93
N ARG A 73 10.97 -1.36 -13.92
CA ARG A 73 9.65 -1.48 -13.33
C ARG A 73 9.08 -0.13 -12.87
N LEU A 74 9.88 0.67 -12.18
CA LEU A 74 9.45 1.97 -11.67
C LEU A 74 9.22 2.97 -12.79
N GLN A 75 10.07 2.97 -13.81
CA GLN A 75 9.87 3.83 -14.99
C GLN A 75 8.58 3.47 -15.74
N LEU A 76 8.29 2.17 -15.86
CA LEU A 76 7.08 1.68 -16.52
C LEU A 76 5.81 2.07 -15.77
N PHE A 77 5.76 1.86 -14.45
CA PHE A 77 4.61 2.29 -13.66
C PHE A 77 4.49 3.81 -13.60
N ALA A 78 5.59 4.57 -13.51
CA ALA A 78 5.54 6.03 -13.59
C ALA A 78 4.97 6.51 -14.93
N ALA A 79 5.40 5.91 -16.04
CA ALA A 79 4.89 6.23 -17.38
C ALA A 79 3.40 5.91 -17.51
N ALA A 80 2.98 4.71 -17.08
CA ALA A 80 1.58 4.29 -17.12
C ALA A 80 0.69 5.19 -16.25
N CYS A 81 1.11 5.52 -15.04
CA CYS A 81 0.38 6.42 -14.15
C CYS A 81 0.26 7.83 -14.74
N GLY A 82 1.34 8.36 -15.30
CA GLY A 82 1.32 9.64 -16.02
C GLY A 82 0.31 9.65 -17.17
N ASP A 83 0.30 8.59 -17.97
CA ASP A 83 -0.58 8.45 -19.14
C ASP A 83 -2.05 8.31 -18.75
N VAL A 84 -2.36 7.52 -17.73
CA VAL A 84 -3.72 7.40 -17.20
C VAL A 84 -4.20 8.76 -16.71
N ARG A 85 -3.42 9.45 -15.88
CA ARG A 85 -3.82 10.76 -15.33
C ARG A 85 -4.03 11.79 -16.44
N GLU A 86 -3.15 11.83 -17.43
CA GLU A 86 -3.30 12.74 -18.57
C GLU A 86 -4.58 12.48 -19.35
N ARG A 87 -4.86 11.22 -19.68
CA ARG A 87 -6.07 10.85 -20.42
C ARG A 87 -7.34 11.11 -19.61
N LEU A 88 -7.29 10.89 -18.30
CA LEU A 88 -8.42 11.22 -17.40
C LEU A 88 -8.65 12.73 -17.28
N ARG A 89 -7.59 13.57 -17.30
CA ARG A 89 -7.73 15.04 -17.33
C ARG A 89 -8.43 15.55 -18.57
N HIS A 90 -8.15 14.93 -19.73
CA HIS A 90 -8.70 15.35 -21.02
C HIS A 90 -9.99 14.64 -21.41
N ARG A 91 -10.51 13.75 -20.57
CA ARG A 91 -11.73 13.00 -20.85
C ARG A 91 -12.96 13.92 -20.82
N ARG A 92 -13.74 13.90 -21.90
CA ARG A 92 -15.05 14.55 -22.00
C ARG A 92 -16.09 13.49 -22.36
N GLY A 93 -16.99 13.17 -21.44
CA GLY A 93 -18.11 12.25 -21.69
C GLY A 93 -18.22 11.09 -20.70
N PRO A 94 -19.33 10.33 -20.75
CA PRO A 94 -19.59 9.20 -19.87
C PRO A 94 -18.59 8.05 -20.11
N VAL A 95 -18.37 7.25 -19.07
CA VAL A 95 -17.50 6.08 -19.10
C VAL A 95 -18.17 4.96 -19.89
N SER A 96 -17.50 4.38 -20.89
CA SER A 96 -17.95 3.11 -21.48
C SER A 96 -17.79 2.02 -20.43
N GLU A 97 -18.90 1.54 -19.87
CA GLU A 97 -18.91 0.52 -18.82
C GLU A 97 -18.43 -0.83 -19.36
N GLY A 98 -17.11 -1.06 -19.27
CA GLY A 98 -16.51 -2.38 -19.45
C GLY A 98 -16.41 -3.12 -18.11
N GLU A 99 -17.50 -3.23 -17.35
CA GLU A 99 -17.48 -3.69 -15.95
C GLU A 99 -17.28 -5.21 -15.75
N GLU A 100 -17.44 -6.01 -16.80
CA GLU A 100 -17.34 -7.47 -16.70
C GLU A 100 -15.87 -7.92 -16.64
N GLY A 101 -15.39 -8.26 -15.43
CA GLY A 101 -14.10 -8.95 -15.22
C GLY A 101 -13.24 -8.45 -14.07
N PHE A 102 -13.54 -7.29 -13.47
CA PHE A 102 -12.67 -6.67 -12.43
C PHE A 102 -12.68 -7.38 -11.07
N VAL A 103 -13.62 -8.30 -10.86
CA VAL A 103 -14.01 -8.79 -9.52
C VAL A 103 -13.60 -10.24 -9.27
N VAL A 104 -12.83 -10.81 -10.19
CA VAL A 104 -12.22 -12.12 -9.98
C VAL A 104 -11.06 -11.93 -8.99
N ALA A 105 -11.07 -12.71 -7.93
CA ALA A 105 -9.90 -12.87 -7.07
C ALA A 105 -9.22 -14.20 -7.37
N ASP A 106 -7.90 -14.22 -7.23
CA ASP A 106 -7.08 -15.38 -7.50
C ASP A 106 -6.71 -16.05 -6.17
N PRO A 107 -7.27 -17.25 -5.85
CA PRO A 107 -6.94 -17.96 -4.63
C PRO A 107 -5.44 -18.27 -4.48
N ALA A 108 -4.69 -18.37 -5.59
CA ALA A 108 -3.24 -18.57 -5.54
C ALA A 108 -2.48 -17.37 -4.98
N ARG A 109 -3.13 -16.21 -4.86
CA ARG A 109 -2.58 -14.98 -4.24
C ARG A 109 -2.92 -14.85 -2.76
N LEU A 110 -3.70 -15.78 -2.20
CA LEU A 110 -3.95 -15.84 -0.76
C LEU A 110 -2.84 -16.58 -0.04
N ALA A 111 -2.64 -16.24 1.24
CA ALA A 111 -1.76 -17.00 2.12
C ALA A 111 -2.35 -18.37 2.49
N ASP A 112 -3.68 -18.45 2.67
CA ASP A 112 -4.39 -19.69 3.04
C ASP A 112 -5.48 -20.06 2.00
N PRO A 113 -5.27 -21.16 1.23
CA PRO A 113 -6.26 -21.66 0.28
C PRO A 113 -7.59 -22.10 0.90
N ALA A 114 -7.63 -22.43 2.20
CA ALA A 114 -8.88 -22.85 2.88
C ALA A 114 -9.93 -21.73 2.89
N GLN A 115 -9.52 -20.48 2.72
CA GLN A 115 -10.37 -19.29 2.70
C GLN A 115 -10.91 -18.96 1.29
N ALA A 116 -10.52 -19.74 0.26
CA ALA A 116 -10.90 -19.51 -1.13
C ALA A 116 -12.41 -19.55 -1.40
N ALA A 117 -13.18 -20.33 -0.62
CA ALA A 117 -14.62 -20.51 -0.85
C ALA A 117 -15.42 -19.21 -0.70
N GLN A 118 -14.98 -18.29 0.18
CA GLN A 118 -15.65 -17.02 0.43
C GLN A 118 -15.08 -15.87 -0.42
N LEU A 119 -13.90 -16.09 -1.02
CA LEU A 119 -13.12 -15.08 -1.71
C LEU A 119 -13.88 -14.36 -2.84
N PRO A 120 -14.72 -15.01 -3.68
CA PRO A 120 -15.46 -14.30 -4.73
C PRO A 120 -16.44 -13.26 -4.19
N GLU A 121 -17.07 -13.48 -3.04
CA GLU A 121 -17.96 -12.49 -2.43
C GLU A 121 -17.16 -11.35 -1.80
N LEU A 122 -16.10 -11.69 -1.06
CA LEU A 122 -15.22 -10.69 -0.44
C LEU A 122 -14.56 -9.81 -1.52
N ALA A 123 -14.14 -10.38 -2.64
CA ALA A 123 -13.58 -9.66 -3.79
C ALA A 123 -14.56 -8.60 -4.33
N ARG A 124 -15.86 -8.92 -4.37
CA ARG A 124 -16.91 -7.96 -4.75
C ARG A 124 -17.00 -6.80 -3.78
N LEU A 125 -16.92 -7.07 -2.48
CA LEU A 125 -16.92 -6.02 -1.46
C LEU A 125 -15.67 -5.14 -1.53
N ALA A 126 -14.48 -5.76 -1.61
CA ALA A 126 -13.22 -5.03 -1.73
C ALA A 126 -13.18 -4.15 -2.99
N TRP A 127 -13.63 -4.68 -4.12
CA TRP A 127 -13.74 -3.89 -5.35
C TRP A 127 -14.81 -2.79 -5.27
N GLN A 128 -15.93 -3.02 -4.58
CA GLN A 128 -16.94 -1.99 -4.35
C GLN A 128 -16.34 -0.81 -3.58
N VAL A 129 -15.63 -1.05 -2.48
CA VAL A 129 -14.93 0.01 -1.73
C VAL A 129 -13.90 0.69 -2.61
N ALA A 130 -13.06 -0.07 -3.29
CA ALA A 130 -11.97 0.49 -4.08
C ALA A 130 -12.46 1.33 -5.27
N ARG A 131 -13.62 1.00 -5.87
CA ARG A 131 -14.20 1.82 -6.97
C ARG A 131 -14.72 3.16 -6.49
N GLU A 132 -15.08 3.30 -5.22
CA GLU A 132 -15.58 4.54 -4.64
C GLU A 132 -14.44 5.50 -4.27
N MET A 133 -13.19 5.03 -4.26
CA MET A 133 -12.01 5.85 -4.01
C MET A 133 -11.76 6.84 -5.14
N ARG A 134 -11.09 7.96 -4.81
CA ARG A 134 -10.59 8.88 -5.83
C ARG A 134 -9.51 8.17 -6.67
N PRO A 135 -9.41 8.48 -7.98
CA PRO A 135 -8.44 7.82 -8.85
C PRO A 135 -7.01 7.84 -8.32
N GLU A 136 -6.57 8.96 -7.73
CA GLU A 136 -5.21 9.12 -7.19
C GLU A 136 -4.97 8.27 -5.93
N GLU A 137 -6.01 8.02 -5.14
CA GLU A 137 -5.95 7.16 -3.95
C GLU A 137 -5.92 5.69 -4.34
N TYR A 138 -6.80 5.32 -5.28
CA TYR A 138 -6.83 3.98 -5.85
C TYR A 138 -5.48 3.63 -6.47
N GLU A 139 -4.89 4.54 -7.25
CA GLU A 139 -3.60 4.36 -7.89
C GLU A 139 -2.49 4.06 -6.87
N LEU A 140 -2.37 4.88 -5.83
CA LEU A 140 -1.39 4.70 -4.77
C LEU A 140 -1.58 3.36 -4.02
N LEU A 141 -2.84 3.02 -3.70
CA LEU A 141 -3.16 1.76 -3.04
C LEU A 141 -2.89 0.55 -3.94
N HIS A 142 -3.19 0.64 -5.24
CA HIS A 142 -2.91 -0.41 -6.21
C HIS A 142 -1.41 -0.68 -6.32
N LEU A 143 -0.59 0.36 -6.50
CA LEU A 143 0.86 0.20 -6.64
C LEU A 143 1.48 -0.39 -5.37
N SER A 144 1.04 0.04 -4.18
CA SER A 144 1.56 -0.50 -2.92
C SER A 144 1.09 -1.94 -2.65
N ALA A 145 -0.21 -2.24 -2.77
CA ALA A 145 -0.76 -3.53 -2.35
C ALA A 145 -0.63 -4.63 -3.41
N ARG A 146 -0.70 -4.26 -4.70
CA ARG A 146 -0.71 -5.23 -5.82
C ARG A 146 0.61 -5.29 -6.55
N GLN A 147 1.32 -4.17 -6.65
CA GLN A 147 2.67 -4.13 -7.22
C GLN A 147 3.75 -4.23 -6.14
N GLN A 148 3.40 -4.22 -4.85
CA GLN A 148 4.35 -4.39 -3.74
C GLN A 148 5.49 -3.37 -3.79
N LEU A 149 5.22 -2.17 -4.31
CA LEU A 149 6.20 -1.09 -4.33
C LEU A 149 6.30 -0.47 -2.94
N ASP A 150 7.53 -0.22 -2.48
CA ASP A 150 7.77 0.39 -1.17
C ASP A 150 7.55 1.91 -1.20
N GLU A 151 7.53 2.54 -0.02
CA GLU A 151 7.26 3.97 0.12
C GLU A 151 8.30 4.86 -0.60
N ARG A 152 9.55 4.39 -0.76
CA ARG A 152 10.62 5.13 -1.46
C ARG A 152 10.45 5.03 -2.97
N GLU A 153 10.10 3.85 -3.47
CA GLU A 153 9.78 3.62 -4.87
C GLU A 153 8.54 4.42 -5.31
N LEU A 154 7.49 4.41 -4.47
CA LEU A 154 6.31 5.24 -4.69
C LEU A 154 6.67 6.73 -4.63
N ALA A 155 7.55 7.15 -3.72
CA ALA A 155 8.03 8.54 -3.66
C ALA A 155 8.70 8.98 -4.96
N ALA A 156 9.47 8.10 -5.60
CA ALA A 156 10.06 8.36 -6.91
C ALA A 156 9.00 8.52 -8.01
N ILE A 157 7.95 7.68 -8.01
CA ILE A 157 6.85 7.75 -8.98
C ILE A 157 6.00 9.02 -8.80
N PHE A 158 5.61 9.34 -7.56
CA PHE A 158 4.73 10.46 -7.24
C PHE A 158 5.46 11.78 -7.00
N ARG A 159 6.81 11.80 -7.10
CA ARG A 159 7.67 12.97 -6.85
C ARG A 159 7.34 13.67 -5.54
N THR A 160 7.13 12.88 -4.50
CA THR A 160 6.73 13.33 -3.16
C THR A 160 7.72 12.76 -2.13
N ARG A 161 7.73 13.29 -0.90
CA ARG A 161 8.59 12.76 0.17
C ARG A 161 8.07 11.39 0.66
N PRO A 162 8.95 10.41 0.96
CA PRO A 162 8.54 9.09 1.46
C PRO A 162 7.67 9.17 2.71
N GLU A 163 7.97 10.08 3.64
CA GLU A 163 7.24 10.24 4.91
C GLU A 163 5.79 10.69 4.67
N THR A 164 5.56 11.49 3.63
CA THR A 164 4.21 11.93 3.25
C THR A 164 3.41 10.77 2.65
N LEU A 165 4.06 9.88 1.91
CA LEU A 165 3.40 8.71 1.33
C LEU A 165 3.10 7.64 2.38
N GLU A 166 3.98 7.44 3.36
CA GLU A 166 3.75 6.53 4.48
C GLU A 166 2.45 6.89 5.22
N GLN A 167 2.30 8.15 5.63
CA GLN A 167 1.08 8.64 6.31
C GLN A 167 -0.16 8.49 5.42
N ARG A 168 -0.03 8.82 4.14
CA ARG A 168 -1.14 8.72 3.18
C ARG A 168 -1.56 7.26 2.96
N LEU A 169 -0.60 6.33 2.82
CA LEU A 169 -0.88 4.90 2.68
C LEU A 169 -1.51 4.31 3.93
N ALA A 170 -1.02 4.67 5.11
CA ALA A 170 -1.60 4.23 6.38
C ALA A 170 -3.08 4.64 6.46
N HIS A 171 -3.39 5.89 6.11
CA HIS A 171 -4.78 6.36 6.07
C HIS A 171 -5.62 5.62 5.03
N LEU A 172 -5.12 5.44 3.80
CA LEU A 172 -5.85 4.73 2.73
C LEU A 172 -6.14 3.26 3.07
N ARG A 173 -5.16 2.57 3.69
CA ARG A 173 -5.32 1.18 4.14
C ARG A 173 -6.37 1.10 5.26
N ALA A 174 -6.35 2.03 6.21
CA ALA A 174 -7.35 2.09 7.28
C ALA A 174 -8.76 2.38 6.74
N ASP A 175 -8.90 3.36 5.85
CA ASP A 175 -10.19 3.72 5.24
C ASP A 175 -10.78 2.57 4.40
N LEU A 176 -9.93 1.84 3.68
CA LEU A 176 -10.33 0.61 2.97
C LEU A 176 -10.86 -0.42 3.96
N GLU A 177 -10.12 -0.72 5.03
CA GLU A 177 -10.49 -1.73 6.03
C GLU A 177 -11.79 -1.39 6.75
N GLU A 178 -11.96 -0.13 7.17
CA GLU A 178 -13.18 0.33 7.82
C GLU A 178 -14.40 0.20 6.90
N SER A 179 -14.26 0.65 5.65
CA SER A 179 -15.34 0.61 4.66
C SER A 179 -15.68 -0.81 4.27
N PHE A 180 -14.67 -1.67 4.10
CA PHE A 180 -14.83 -3.08 3.82
C PHE A 180 -15.52 -3.80 4.99
N ALA A 181 -15.05 -3.59 6.23
CA ALA A 181 -15.64 -4.19 7.42
C ALA A 181 -17.11 -3.77 7.59
N ALA A 182 -17.43 -2.50 7.36
CA ALA A 182 -18.81 -2.03 7.43
C ALA A 182 -19.72 -2.68 6.37
N LEU A 183 -19.26 -2.81 5.12
CA LEU A 183 -20.01 -3.51 4.06
C LEU A 183 -20.15 -5.01 4.34
N LEU A 184 -19.10 -5.64 4.86
CA LEU A 184 -19.14 -7.05 5.27
C LEU A 184 -20.19 -7.27 6.36
N LEU A 185 -20.20 -6.44 7.40
CA LEU A 185 -21.17 -6.52 8.49
C LEU A 185 -22.59 -6.20 8.04
N LEU A 186 -22.75 -5.25 7.11
CA LEU A 186 -24.05 -4.96 6.49
C LEU A 186 -24.64 -6.20 5.81
N ARG A 187 -23.80 -7.02 5.15
CA ARG A 187 -24.27 -8.23 4.45
C ARG A 187 -24.34 -9.49 5.32
N ARG A 188 -23.42 -9.65 6.27
CA ARG A 188 -23.28 -10.89 7.07
C ARG A 188 -23.59 -10.72 8.54
N GLY A 189 -23.25 -9.57 9.13
CA GLY A 189 -23.36 -9.32 10.57
C GLY A 189 -24.79 -9.15 11.09
N ARG A 190 -25.71 -8.61 10.27
CA ARG A 190 -27.12 -8.33 10.68
C ARG A 190 -27.86 -9.58 11.19
N ARG A 191 -27.52 -10.76 10.69
CA ARG A 191 -28.15 -12.02 11.10
C ARG A 191 -27.70 -12.52 12.47
N GLU A 192 -26.52 -12.09 12.92
CA GLU A 192 -25.88 -12.56 14.15
C GLU A 192 -25.96 -11.51 15.27
N CYS A 193 -26.16 -10.23 14.94
CA CYS A 193 -26.23 -9.13 15.90
C CYS A 193 -27.51 -8.31 15.71
N LEU A 194 -28.44 -8.43 16.67
CA LEU A 194 -29.70 -7.67 16.67
C LEU A 194 -29.47 -6.16 16.75
N ASP A 195 -28.54 -5.71 17.59
CA ASP A 195 -28.22 -4.27 17.72
C ASP A 195 -27.73 -3.67 16.40
N LEU A 196 -26.94 -4.42 15.63
CA LEU A 196 -26.51 -4.01 14.29
C LEU A 196 -27.71 -3.96 13.34
N ASP A 197 -28.60 -4.94 13.38
CA ASP A 197 -29.79 -4.98 12.54
C ASP A 197 -30.70 -3.76 12.80
N PHE A 198 -30.95 -3.43 14.08
CA PHE A 198 -31.67 -2.22 14.48
C PHE A 198 -30.94 -0.93 14.08
N LEU A 199 -29.61 -0.89 14.21
CA LEU A 199 -28.82 0.29 13.85
C LEU A 199 -28.85 0.58 12.35
N VAL A 200 -28.86 -0.46 11.52
CA VAL A 200 -28.96 -0.36 10.06
C VAL A 200 -30.38 -0.04 9.63
N GLY A 201 -31.38 -0.75 10.17
CA GLY A 201 -32.77 -0.63 9.76
C GLY A 201 -32.95 -0.79 8.25
N ASP A 202 -33.68 0.16 7.66
CA ASP A 202 -33.92 0.28 6.21
C ASP A 202 -33.03 1.35 5.54
N ASP A 203 -32.02 1.85 6.25
CA ASP A 203 -31.16 2.92 5.74
C ASP A 203 -30.31 2.45 4.55
N GLU A 204 -30.22 3.29 3.51
CA GLU A 204 -29.34 3.05 2.37
C GLU A 204 -27.86 3.26 2.73
N TRP A 205 -26.97 2.60 1.97
CA TRP A 205 -25.53 2.75 2.13
C TRP A 205 -25.10 4.21 1.96
N SER A 206 -24.47 4.76 3.00
CA SER A 206 -24.03 6.14 3.06
C SER A 206 -22.83 6.29 3.97
N VAL A 207 -22.10 7.41 3.85
CA VAL A 207 -20.98 7.74 4.75
C VAL A 207 -21.45 7.79 6.21
N ALA A 208 -22.68 8.25 6.47
CA ALA A 208 -23.26 8.30 7.80
C ALA A 208 -23.55 6.89 8.36
N LEU A 209 -24.14 6.01 7.55
CA LEU A 209 -24.37 4.61 7.92
C LEU A 209 -23.05 3.88 8.17
N ARG A 210 -22.06 4.03 7.28
CA ARG A 210 -20.71 3.49 7.46
C ARG A 210 -20.12 3.86 8.82
N ARG A 211 -20.13 5.16 9.17
CA ARG A 211 -19.61 5.64 10.47
C ARG A 211 -20.35 5.07 11.66
N ARG A 212 -21.68 4.89 11.57
CA ARG A 212 -22.46 4.23 12.64
C ARG A 212 -22.06 2.76 12.81
N ILE A 213 -21.94 2.01 11.72
CA ILE A 213 -21.54 0.60 11.75
C ILE A 213 -20.11 0.45 12.32
N VAL A 214 -19.15 1.28 11.87
CA VAL A 214 -17.77 1.26 12.39
C VAL A 214 -17.73 1.56 13.89
N ARG A 215 -18.50 2.57 14.35
CA ARG A 215 -18.61 2.89 15.78
C ARG A 215 -19.21 1.73 16.58
N HIS A 216 -20.21 1.04 16.04
CA HIS A 216 -20.81 -0.14 16.67
C HIS A 216 -19.81 -1.30 16.74
N LEU A 217 -19.08 -1.57 15.66
CA LEU A 217 -18.03 -2.60 15.61
C LEU A 217 -16.98 -2.40 16.71
N ALA A 218 -16.60 -1.16 17.02
CA ALA A 218 -15.65 -0.87 18.09
C ALA A 218 -16.12 -1.31 19.49
N GLY A 219 -17.44 -1.42 19.71
CA GLY A 219 -18.02 -1.77 21.02
C GLY A 219 -18.80 -3.09 21.09
N CYS A 220 -18.99 -3.79 19.98
CA CYS A 220 -19.81 -5.01 19.93
C CYS A 220 -18.98 -6.28 19.69
N GLU A 221 -18.88 -7.14 20.70
CA GLU A 221 -18.12 -8.40 20.64
C GLU A 221 -18.63 -9.34 19.53
N THR A 222 -19.93 -9.40 19.28
CA THR A 222 -20.52 -10.25 18.23
C THR A 222 -20.06 -9.80 16.84
N CYS A 223 -20.08 -8.49 16.57
CA CYS A 223 -19.61 -7.93 15.31
C CYS A 223 -18.10 -8.06 15.16
N GLN A 224 -17.32 -7.90 16.24
CA GLN A 224 -15.87 -8.14 16.21
C GLN A 224 -15.54 -9.61 15.95
N ALA A 225 -16.23 -10.54 16.61
CA ALA A 225 -16.08 -11.97 16.37
C ALA A 225 -16.44 -12.32 14.93
N THR A 226 -17.53 -11.75 14.39
CA THR A 226 -17.91 -11.92 12.98
C THR A 226 -16.80 -11.42 12.05
N ARG A 227 -16.28 -10.20 12.25
CA ARG A 227 -15.20 -9.62 11.44
C ARG A 227 -13.92 -10.47 11.47
N ARG A 228 -13.59 -11.07 12.60
CA ARG A 228 -12.40 -11.95 12.77
C ARG A 228 -12.50 -13.26 11.97
N ARG A 229 -13.71 -13.69 11.55
CA ARG A 229 -13.90 -14.92 10.74
C ARG A 229 -13.61 -14.71 9.25
N TYR A 230 -13.48 -13.48 8.79
CA TYR A 230 -13.27 -13.15 7.37
C TYR A 230 -11.92 -12.47 7.15
N LEU A 231 -11.40 -12.64 5.93
CA LEU A 231 -10.19 -11.99 5.45
C LEU A 231 -10.24 -10.46 5.61
N ALA A 232 -9.06 -9.85 5.77
CA ALA A 232 -8.92 -8.40 5.77
C ALA A 232 -9.22 -7.82 4.38
N GLY A 233 -9.79 -6.62 4.33
CA GLY A 233 -10.17 -5.99 3.06
C GLY A 233 -8.98 -5.73 2.15
N LEU A 234 -7.85 -5.33 2.74
CA LEU A 234 -6.58 -5.10 2.05
C LEU A 234 -5.98 -6.38 1.48
N GLU A 235 -6.09 -7.50 2.22
CA GLU A 235 -5.62 -8.81 1.76
C GLU A 235 -6.44 -9.28 0.56
N VAL A 236 -7.77 -9.17 0.64
CA VAL A 236 -8.67 -9.49 -0.47
C VAL A 236 -8.41 -8.58 -1.68
N PHE A 237 -8.15 -7.29 -1.46
CA PHE A 237 -7.81 -6.34 -2.51
C PHE A 237 -6.49 -6.70 -3.20
N ALA A 238 -5.45 -7.04 -2.44
CA ALA A 238 -4.18 -7.50 -2.96
C ALA A 238 -4.34 -8.79 -3.78
N ALA A 239 -5.21 -9.69 -3.33
CA ALA A 239 -5.51 -10.97 -3.98
C ALA A 239 -6.42 -10.87 -5.23
N LEU A 240 -6.91 -9.68 -5.61
CA LEU A 240 -7.67 -9.53 -6.86
C LEU A 240 -6.82 -10.04 -8.05
N ALA A 241 -7.43 -10.82 -8.94
CA ALA A 241 -6.76 -11.26 -10.15
C ALA A 241 -6.49 -10.05 -11.06
N PRO A 242 -5.43 -10.07 -11.89
CA PRO A 242 -5.27 -9.09 -12.94
C PRO A 242 -6.50 -9.12 -13.85
N ALA A 243 -7.02 -7.95 -14.21
CA ALA A 243 -8.12 -7.87 -15.16
C ALA A 243 -7.69 -8.51 -16.49
N PRO A 244 -8.50 -9.44 -17.05
CA PRO A 244 -8.14 -10.13 -18.27
C PRO A 244 -8.15 -9.13 -19.45
N ALA A 245 -7.06 -9.10 -20.21
CA ALA A 245 -7.04 -8.41 -21.49
C ALA A 245 -7.85 -9.22 -22.54
N PRO A 246 -8.40 -8.57 -23.58
CA PRO A 246 -9.04 -9.28 -24.69
C PRO A 246 -8.09 -10.31 -25.32
N ALA A 247 -8.62 -11.47 -25.72
CA ALA A 247 -7.81 -12.55 -26.28
C ALA A 247 -7.01 -12.10 -27.51
N GLY A 248 -5.73 -12.49 -27.58
CA GLY A 248 -4.80 -12.14 -28.68
C GLY A 248 -4.37 -10.67 -28.71
N TRP A 249 -4.87 -9.84 -27.78
CA TRP A 249 -4.55 -8.42 -27.75
C TRP A 249 -3.12 -8.16 -27.28
N GLN A 250 -2.61 -8.99 -26.37
CA GLN A 250 -1.21 -8.96 -25.91
C GLN A 250 -0.23 -9.17 -27.07
N GLU A 251 -0.40 -10.23 -27.86
CA GLU A 251 0.48 -10.54 -28.99
C GLU A 251 0.36 -9.49 -30.10
N THR A 252 -0.87 -9.02 -30.38
CA THR A 252 -1.12 -7.98 -31.37
C THR A 252 -0.43 -6.67 -30.98
N MET A 253 -0.50 -6.29 -29.71
CA MET A 253 0.11 -5.06 -29.21
C MET A 253 1.64 -5.16 -29.17
N LEU A 254 2.20 -6.29 -28.76
CA LEU A 254 3.64 -6.55 -28.86
C LEU A 254 4.14 -6.38 -30.30
N SER A 255 3.47 -7.02 -31.26
CA SER A 255 3.82 -6.93 -32.68
C SER A 255 3.82 -5.48 -33.18
N ARG A 256 2.83 -4.68 -32.74
CA ARG A 256 2.75 -3.24 -33.07
C ARG A 256 3.89 -2.45 -32.46
N LEU A 257 4.22 -2.70 -31.19
CA LEU A 257 5.33 -2.04 -30.50
C LEU A 257 6.66 -2.34 -31.19
N GLN A 258 6.95 -3.61 -31.50
CA GLN A 258 8.16 -4.01 -32.21
C GLN A 258 8.26 -3.36 -33.60
N ASN A 259 7.15 -3.28 -34.35
CA ASN A 259 7.13 -2.59 -35.64
C ASN A 259 7.35 -1.07 -35.50
N ALA A 260 6.73 -0.42 -34.51
CA ALA A 260 6.94 1.00 -34.24
C ALA A 260 8.40 1.29 -33.86
N VAL A 261 8.99 0.41 -33.05
CA VAL A 261 10.40 0.45 -32.66
C VAL A 261 11.33 0.32 -33.87
N ARG A 262 11.07 -0.66 -34.75
CA ARG A 262 11.91 -0.94 -35.93
C ARG A 262 11.86 0.17 -36.97
N THR A 263 10.68 0.73 -37.20
CA THR A 263 10.46 1.75 -38.23
C THR A 263 10.79 3.17 -37.75
N GLY A 264 10.97 3.37 -36.44
CA GLY A 264 11.08 4.71 -35.86
C GLY A 264 9.81 5.54 -36.02
N ALA A 265 8.75 4.98 -36.59
CA ALA A 265 7.46 5.60 -36.65
C ALA A 265 6.87 5.53 -35.24
N VAL A 266 6.77 6.68 -34.57
CA VAL A 266 5.81 6.84 -33.48
C VAL A 266 4.47 6.51 -34.13
N ALA A 267 3.95 5.30 -33.86
CA ALA A 267 2.69 4.88 -34.43
C ALA A 267 1.69 5.99 -34.13
N ALA A 268 1.21 6.66 -35.18
CA ALA A 268 0.08 7.56 -35.06
C ALA A 268 -1.02 6.76 -34.34
N GLU A 269 -1.61 7.37 -33.30
CA GLU A 269 -2.73 6.76 -32.57
C GLU A 269 -3.70 6.17 -33.60
N PRO A 270 -4.02 4.86 -33.55
CA PRO A 270 -5.04 4.36 -34.43
C PRO A 270 -6.32 5.11 -34.05
N ALA A 271 -6.94 5.78 -35.04
CA ALA A 271 -8.33 6.14 -34.93
C ALA A 271 -9.07 4.87 -34.51
N VAL A 272 -9.64 4.89 -33.31
CA VAL A 272 -10.54 3.86 -32.81
C VAL A 272 -11.52 3.58 -33.95
N ILE A 273 -11.57 2.34 -34.44
CA ILE A 273 -12.60 1.92 -35.37
C ILE A 273 -13.89 1.95 -34.56
N ALA A 274 -14.53 3.12 -34.52
CA ALA A 274 -15.86 3.28 -33.98
C ALA A 274 -16.79 2.41 -34.83
N PRO A 275 -17.60 1.51 -34.24
CA PRO A 275 -18.69 0.91 -34.98
C PRO A 275 -19.55 2.05 -35.52
N THR A 276 -19.88 1.99 -36.82
CA THR A 276 -20.65 3.02 -37.52
C THR A 276 -22.06 3.06 -36.96
N VAL A 277 -22.24 3.76 -35.85
CA VAL A 277 -23.57 4.09 -35.32
C VAL A 277 -24.03 5.35 -36.04
N THR A 278 -24.98 5.19 -36.95
CA THR A 278 -25.67 6.30 -37.60
C THR A 278 -26.33 7.15 -36.51
N PRO A 279 -25.98 8.45 -36.38
CA PRO A 279 -26.57 9.28 -35.34
C PRO A 279 -28.06 9.49 -35.63
N PRO A 280 -28.96 9.34 -34.65
CA PRO A 280 -30.37 9.68 -34.84
C PRO A 280 -30.52 11.19 -35.08
N PRO A 281 -31.56 11.63 -35.83
CA PRO A 281 -31.76 13.03 -36.16
C PRO A 281 -31.93 13.87 -34.88
N ARG A 282 -31.14 14.94 -34.78
CA ARG A 282 -31.17 15.88 -33.66
C ARG A 282 -32.50 16.62 -33.64
N ARG A 283 -33.30 16.42 -32.60
CA ARG A 283 -34.39 17.36 -32.25
C ARG A 283 -33.76 18.59 -31.56
N PRO A 284 -34.27 19.81 -31.82
CA PRO A 284 -33.84 20.99 -31.10
C PRO A 284 -34.24 20.84 -29.63
N VAL A 285 -33.25 20.82 -28.73
CA VAL A 285 -33.48 20.76 -27.28
C VAL A 285 -33.71 22.18 -26.79
N GLU A 286 -34.90 22.43 -26.26
CA GLU A 286 -35.25 23.64 -25.54
C GLU A 286 -34.31 23.83 -24.33
N ALA A 287 -33.85 25.06 -24.16
CA ALA A 287 -32.90 25.44 -23.13
C ALA A 287 -33.42 25.10 -21.72
N TRP A 288 -32.75 24.18 -21.04
CA TRP A 288 -32.98 23.92 -19.62
C TRP A 288 -32.49 25.10 -18.77
N PRO A 289 -33.26 25.55 -17.78
CA PRO A 289 -32.83 26.61 -16.88
C PRO A 289 -31.69 26.11 -15.98
N ARG A 290 -30.64 26.92 -15.86
CA ARG A 290 -29.50 26.69 -14.96
C ARG A 290 -29.96 26.76 -13.50
N PRO A 291 -29.76 25.72 -12.67
CA PRO A 291 -29.83 25.89 -11.23
C PRO A 291 -28.58 26.62 -10.74
N GLY A 292 -28.81 27.67 -9.95
CA GLY A 292 -27.79 28.50 -9.31
C GLY A 292 -26.85 27.70 -8.42
N GLY A 293 -25.62 28.19 -8.35
CA GLY A 293 -24.50 27.50 -7.70
C GLY A 293 -24.64 27.36 -6.19
N ALA A 294 -24.13 26.23 -5.70
CA ALA A 294 -23.62 26.05 -4.34
C ALA A 294 -22.48 25.02 -4.41
N GLY A 295 -21.31 25.46 -4.87
CA GLY A 295 -20.09 24.68 -4.83
C GLY A 295 -19.51 24.69 -3.42
N ALA A 296 -19.80 23.68 -2.62
CA ALA A 296 -19.03 23.38 -1.41
C ALA A 296 -17.79 22.55 -1.80
N GLY A 297 -16.82 23.23 -2.40
CA GLY A 297 -15.52 22.67 -2.74
C GLY A 297 -14.57 22.66 -1.54
N LEU A 298 -13.73 21.62 -1.47
CA LEU A 298 -12.64 21.41 -0.50
C LEU A 298 -11.62 22.57 -0.36
N GLY A 299 -11.78 23.68 -1.10
CA GLY A 299 -11.05 24.93 -0.90
C GLY A 299 -11.49 25.73 0.34
N ASP A 300 -12.68 25.47 0.88
CA ASP A 300 -13.27 26.23 2.01
C ASP A 300 -12.82 25.73 3.40
N TRP A 301 -12.11 24.59 3.46
CA TRP A 301 -11.52 24.04 4.69
C TRP A 301 -10.12 24.62 4.95
N PHE A 302 -9.28 24.74 3.92
CA PHE A 302 -7.94 25.33 4.05
C PHE A 302 -7.97 26.84 4.34
N GLY A 303 -8.98 27.56 3.83
CA GLY A 303 -9.17 28.99 4.11
C GLY A 303 -9.54 29.31 5.57
N ARG A 304 -10.31 28.44 6.24
CA ARG A 304 -10.72 28.66 7.65
C ARG A 304 -9.68 28.26 8.70
N VAL A 305 -8.73 27.39 8.36
CA VAL A 305 -7.67 26.96 9.31
C VAL A 305 -6.39 27.79 9.18
N PHE A 306 -6.07 28.32 7.99
CA PHE A 306 -4.79 29.01 7.76
C PHE A 306 -4.88 30.37 7.03
N GLY A 307 -6.07 30.89 6.73
CA GLY A 307 -6.24 32.09 5.91
C GLY A 307 -7.13 33.17 6.52
N GLY A 308 -6.60 33.97 7.44
CA GLY A 308 -7.29 35.14 8.00
C GLY A 308 -6.33 36.26 8.39
N GLY A 309 -5.71 36.91 7.40
CA GLY A 309 -4.98 38.17 7.60
C GLY A 309 -5.93 39.36 7.43
N GLY A 310 -6.04 40.22 8.45
CA GLY A 310 -6.86 41.43 8.29
C GLY A 310 -7.13 42.34 9.50
N ALA A 311 -6.39 42.31 10.60
CA ALA A 311 -6.37 43.42 11.56
C ALA A 311 -5.04 43.48 12.31
N ARG A 312 -4.44 44.67 12.34
CA ARG A 312 -3.08 44.95 12.82
C ARG A 312 -3.05 45.14 14.35
N GLY A 313 -2.31 44.26 15.05
CA GLY A 313 -1.73 44.46 16.41
C GLY A 313 -2.63 44.12 17.62
N PRO A 314 -2.09 43.71 18.80
CA PRO A 314 -0.71 43.37 19.17
C PRO A 314 -0.62 41.92 19.75
N LEU A 315 -0.10 40.94 18.98
CA LEU A 315 0.10 39.56 19.47
C LEU A 315 1.58 39.14 19.54
N LEU A 316 2.50 40.08 19.31
CA LEU A 316 3.95 39.86 19.47
C LEU A 316 4.45 40.07 20.91
N ALA A 317 3.60 40.51 21.84
CA ALA A 317 3.96 40.66 23.25
C ALA A 317 3.80 39.36 24.07
N MET A 318 2.99 38.39 23.63
CA MET A 318 2.77 37.14 24.37
C MET A 318 3.74 36.01 24.02
N LEU A 319 4.28 35.97 22.79
CA LEU A 319 5.23 34.93 22.39
C LEU A 319 6.66 35.19 22.91
N ALA A 320 7.03 36.45 23.14
CA ALA A 320 8.30 36.79 23.81
C ALA A 320 8.26 36.48 25.32
N GLY A 321 7.11 36.68 25.99
CA GLY A 321 6.94 36.36 27.41
C GLY A 321 6.91 34.85 27.70
N GLY A 322 6.26 34.06 26.84
CA GLY A 322 6.22 32.60 26.97
C GLY A 322 7.58 31.93 26.76
N LEU A 323 8.38 32.44 25.81
CA LEU A 323 9.72 31.94 25.54
C LEU A 323 10.70 32.26 26.69
N LEU A 324 10.56 33.43 27.33
CA LEU A 324 11.40 33.82 28.48
C LEU A 324 11.13 32.95 29.72
N VAL A 325 9.86 32.62 30.00
CA VAL A 325 9.49 31.75 31.14
C VAL A 325 9.95 30.30 30.92
N LEU A 326 9.89 29.81 29.68
CA LEU A 326 10.38 28.47 29.32
C LEU A 326 11.92 28.37 29.43
N VAL A 327 12.64 29.41 29.00
CA VAL A 327 14.12 29.45 29.08
C VAL A 327 14.60 29.59 30.53
N VAL A 328 13.91 30.38 31.37
CA VAL A 328 14.26 30.52 32.79
C VAL A 328 13.95 29.25 33.59
N THR A 329 12.89 28.52 33.25
CA THR A 329 12.55 27.25 33.92
C THR A 329 13.46 26.09 33.49
N LEU A 330 13.88 26.04 32.22
CA LEU A 330 14.88 25.07 31.75
C LEU A 330 16.29 25.37 32.28
N ALA A 331 16.67 26.64 32.42
CA ALA A 331 17.95 27.03 33.03
C ALA A 331 18.00 26.69 34.53
N ALA A 332 16.87 26.74 35.24
CA ALA A 332 16.77 26.33 36.64
C ALA A 332 16.83 24.79 36.83
N LEU A 333 16.38 24.00 35.84
CA LEU A 333 16.48 22.53 35.86
C LEU A 333 17.86 22.00 35.44
N CYS A 334 18.62 22.75 34.63
CA CYS A 334 19.98 22.37 34.23
C CYS A 334 21.09 22.92 35.14
N GLY A 335 20.76 23.78 36.11
CA GLY A 335 21.70 24.49 36.97
C GLY A 335 22.06 23.83 38.32
N ALA A 336 21.95 22.51 38.45
CA ALA A 336 22.43 21.79 39.64
C ALA A 336 23.10 20.47 39.26
N GLY A 337 24.41 20.51 39.06
CA GLY A 337 25.25 19.35 38.81
C GLY A 337 26.61 19.72 38.23
N ALA A 338 27.43 20.38 39.04
CA ALA A 338 28.82 20.69 38.70
C ALA A 338 29.67 19.42 38.64
N PHE A 339 30.57 19.42 37.66
CA PHE A 339 31.76 18.57 37.54
C PHE A 339 32.70 18.75 38.74
N GLU A 340 33.37 17.67 39.16
CA GLU A 340 34.75 17.72 39.66
C GLU A 340 35.44 16.36 39.38
N ASP A 341 36.58 16.44 38.69
CA ASP A 341 37.50 15.34 38.35
C ASP A 341 38.27 14.84 39.59
N GLY A 342 38.68 13.56 39.58
CA GLY A 342 39.58 13.03 40.60
C GLY A 342 40.01 11.57 40.40
N GLU A 343 41.20 11.40 39.85
CA GLU A 343 41.95 10.15 39.68
C GLU A 343 42.66 9.69 40.98
N GLU A 344 42.78 8.36 41.14
CA GLU A 344 43.68 7.57 42.04
C GLU A 344 43.75 7.82 43.57
N LYS A 345 43.33 6.83 44.39
CA LYS A 345 44.19 5.86 45.15
C LYS A 345 43.48 5.19 46.35
N ALA A 346 43.72 3.87 46.45
CA ALA A 346 43.91 3.00 47.63
C ALA A 346 42.80 2.77 48.70
N ALA A 347 42.66 1.47 49.04
CA ALA A 347 41.90 0.79 50.12
C ALA A 347 42.17 1.32 51.57
N PRO A 348 41.52 0.84 52.68
CA PRO A 348 40.68 -0.37 52.87
C PRO A 348 39.39 -0.20 53.73
N SER A 349 38.67 -1.32 53.91
CA SER A 349 37.58 -1.66 54.88
C SER A 349 37.73 -1.05 56.31
N PRO A 350 36.78 -1.11 57.27
CA PRO A 350 35.68 -2.09 57.42
C PRO A 350 34.37 -1.65 58.17
N THR A 351 33.46 -2.62 58.34
CA THR A 351 32.55 -2.82 59.51
C THR A 351 31.21 -2.07 59.60
N GLY A 352 30.16 -2.86 59.87
CA GLY A 352 28.93 -2.43 60.57
C GLY A 352 27.67 -2.54 59.70
N SER A 353 27.04 -3.70 59.56
CA SER A 353 26.04 -4.32 60.44
C SER A 353 24.61 -3.82 60.27
N VAL A 354 23.69 -4.79 60.39
CA VAL A 354 22.24 -4.70 60.61
C VAL A 354 21.42 -4.49 59.32
N THR A 355 20.33 -5.17 58.98
CA THR A 355 19.62 -6.43 59.37
C THR A 355 18.40 -6.41 58.43
N ALA A 356 18.10 -7.47 57.67
CA ALA A 356 16.80 -7.59 57.02
C ALA A 356 16.23 -9.00 57.22
N THR A 357 15.12 -9.03 57.94
CA THR A 357 14.35 -10.21 58.33
C THR A 357 13.65 -10.82 57.13
N VAL A 358 13.88 -12.12 56.92
CA VAL A 358 13.11 -13.00 56.03
C VAL A 358 12.18 -13.84 56.89
N THR A 359 10.91 -13.95 56.52
CA THR A 359 10.01 -14.98 57.07
C THR A 359 9.50 -15.90 55.97
N ARG A 360 9.87 -17.17 56.12
CA ARG A 360 9.38 -18.37 55.44
C ARG A 360 8.53 -19.12 56.47
N THR A 361 7.38 -19.67 56.08
CA THR A 361 6.67 -20.66 56.91
C THR A 361 6.21 -21.87 56.09
N LYS A 362 6.26 -23.03 56.76
CA LYS A 362 6.35 -24.41 56.31
C LYS A 362 5.06 -25.17 56.67
N ALA A 363 4.78 -26.27 55.95
CA ALA A 363 3.71 -27.26 56.19
C ALA A 363 3.84 -28.05 57.52
N PRO A 364 2.80 -28.84 57.89
CA PRO A 364 3.01 -30.29 58.02
C PRO A 364 1.82 -31.23 57.68
N THR A 365 2.15 -32.53 57.61
CA THR A 365 1.45 -33.77 57.18
C THR A 365 0.48 -34.42 58.20
N ARG A 366 -0.53 -35.19 57.75
CA ARG A 366 -0.99 -36.52 58.27
C ARG A 366 -2.11 -37.19 57.40
N THR A 367 -2.01 -38.51 57.18
CA THR A 367 -2.92 -39.51 56.50
C THR A 367 -3.66 -40.38 57.58
N PRO A 368 -4.49 -41.46 57.36
CA PRO A 368 -5.13 -42.08 56.15
C PRO A 368 -6.58 -42.74 56.26
N THR A 369 -7.24 -43.02 55.09
CA THR A 369 -8.02 -44.27 54.66
C THR A 369 -9.42 -44.64 55.24
N PRO A 370 -10.33 -45.45 54.59
CA PRO A 370 -10.90 -45.52 53.22
C PRO A 370 -12.45 -45.84 53.17
N THR A 371 -13.07 -46.06 51.99
CA THR A 371 -14.14 -47.05 51.60
C THR A 371 -14.74 -46.62 50.23
N GLY A 372 -14.51 -47.34 49.11
CA GLY A 372 -15.33 -48.43 48.55
C GLY A 372 -16.42 -47.88 47.60
N THR A 373 -16.81 -48.38 46.42
CA THR A 373 -16.62 -49.66 45.73
C THR A 373 -17.23 -49.55 44.30
N ALA A 374 -16.52 -50.11 43.30
CA ALA A 374 -16.97 -50.76 42.04
C ALA A 374 -17.82 -49.97 40.99
N THR A 375 -17.84 -50.25 39.68
CA THR A 375 -17.72 -51.51 38.90
C THR A 375 -17.43 -51.17 37.42
N SER A 376 -16.53 -51.91 36.75
CA SER A 376 -16.49 -52.07 35.26
C SER A 376 -17.20 -53.37 34.86
N PRO A 377 -17.57 -53.58 33.58
CA PRO A 377 -16.63 -54.31 32.70
C PRO A 377 -16.64 -53.89 31.20
N PRO A 378 -15.61 -54.32 30.43
CA PRO A 378 -15.52 -54.19 28.96
C PRO A 378 -15.56 -55.55 28.21
N LEU A 379 -15.86 -55.53 26.90
CA LEU A 379 -15.44 -56.47 25.81
C LEU A 379 -16.09 -55.96 24.49
N ALA A 380 -15.55 -56.07 23.27
CA ALA A 380 -14.50 -56.92 22.69
C ALA A 380 -13.98 -56.31 21.35
N THR A 381 -12.74 -56.65 21.00
CA THR A 381 -12.15 -56.60 19.64
C THR A 381 -12.44 -57.91 18.89
N PRO A 382 -12.27 -57.99 17.54
CA PRO A 382 -11.11 -58.73 16.99
C PRO A 382 -10.46 -58.04 15.77
N ALA A 383 -9.13 -57.94 15.74
CA ALA A 383 -8.15 -58.73 14.94
C ALA A 383 -8.05 -58.26 13.47
N GLU A 384 -6.97 -57.61 13.02
CA GLU A 384 -5.58 -58.08 12.77
C GLU A 384 -5.36 -58.37 11.27
N THR A 385 -4.51 -57.58 10.61
CA THR A 385 -3.63 -58.03 9.52
C THR A 385 -2.45 -57.05 9.44
N ALA A 386 -1.27 -57.54 9.82
CA ALA A 386 0.02 -56.89 9.70
C ALA A 386 0.65 -57.17 8.33
N LEU A 387 1.59 -56.30 7.89
CA LEU A 387 2.74 -56.55 6.99
C LEU A 387 3.65 -55.29 7.00
N PRO A 388 4.94 -55.36 6.61
CA PRO A 388 6.05 -55.05 7.51
C PRO A 388 6.76 -53.71 7.24
N ALA A 389 7.42 -53.21 8.28
CA ALA A 389 8.26 -52.01 8.25
C ALA A 389 9.67 -52.31 7.69
N THR A 390 10.08 -51.52 6.71
CA THR A 390 11.48 -51.31 6.30
C THR A 390 12.16 -50.26 7.20
N PRO A 391 13.43 -50.43 7.59
CA PRO A 391 14.15 -49.46 8.41
C PRO A 391 14.75 -48.36 7.52
N THR A 392 14.37 -47.11 7.74
CA THR A 392 15.10 -45.96 7.19
C THR A 392 15.65 -45.14 8.34
N SER A 393 16.98 -45.13 8.38
CA SER A 393 17.87 -44.35 9.23
C SER A 393 17.56 -42.85 9.23
N VAL A 394 17.52 -42.28 10.43
CA VAL A 394 17.59 -40.83 10.69
C VAL A 394 19.03 -40.34 10.50
N PRO A 395 19.31 -39.29 9.72
CA PRO A 395 20.53 -38.53 9.86
C PRO A 395 20.34 -37.35 10.83
N ALA A 396 21.43 -37.09 11.54
CA ALA A 396 21.55 -36.14 12.63
C ALA A 396 21.41 -34.67 12.21
N THR A 397 21.02 -33.88 13.20
CA THR A 397 20.93 -32.42 13.24
C THR A 397 22.27 -31.75 12.94
N ASP A 398 22.38 -31.07 11.81
CA ASP A 398 23.49 -30.15 11.53
C ASP A 398 23.28 -28.80 12.24
N THR A 399 24.30 -28.41 12.98
CA THR A 399 24.44 -27.13 13.68
C THR A 399 24.74 -26.03 12.66
N PRO A 400 24.09 -24.85 12.71
CA PRO A 400 24.41 -23.77 11.77
C PRO A 400 25.77 -23.15 12.07
N THR A 401 26.67 -23.20 11.08
CA THR A 401 27.95 -22.47 11.05
C THR A 401 27.70 -20.96 10.98
N PRO A 402 28.43 -20.11 11.74
CA PRO A 402 28.24 -18.66 11.68
C PRO A 402 28.77 -18.07 10.36
N ARG A 403 27.95 -17.21 9.74
CA ARG A 403 28.27 -16.45 8.52
C ARG A 403 29.41 -15.44 8.77
N PRO A 404 30.39 -15.28 7.86
CA PRO A 404 31.44 -14.27 8.00
C PRO A 404 30.86 -12.84 7.91
N GLN A 405 31.28 -11.96 8.82
CA GLN A 405 30.97 -10.53 8.77
C GLN A 405 31.75 -9.83 7.63
N PRO A 406 31.13 -8.90 6.89
CA PRO A 406 31.84 -8.06 5.92
C PRO A 406 32.76 -7.04 6.63
N PRO A 407 33.90 -6.66 6.04
CA PRO A 407 34.83 -5.73 6.66
C PRO A 407 34.24 -4.31 6.78
N THR A 408 34.43 -3.73 7.97
CA THR A 408 34.09 -2.35 8.34
C THR A 408 34.83 -1.37 7.43
N ALA A 409 34.09 -0.63 6.60
CA ALA A 409 34.66 0.46 5.81
C ALA A 409 34.81 1.72 6.68
N THR A 410 36.04 2.20 6.79
CA THR A 410 36.40 3.49 7.41
C THR A 410 35.79 4.66 6.63
N PRO A 411 35.18 5.67 7.28
CA PRO A 411 34.64 6.83 6.58
C PRO A 411 35.76 7.73 6.01
N PRO A 412 35.57 8.32 4.83
CA PRO A 412 36.52 9.29 4.27
C PRO A 412 36.48 10.63 5.03
N PRO A 413 37.59 11.40 5.03
CA PRO A 413 37.66 12.70 5.70
C PRO A 413 36.74 13.75 5.05
N PRO A 414 36.23 14.73 5.82
CA PRO A 414 35.31 15.74 5.30
C PRO A 414 35.99 16.63 4.26
N THR A 415 35.34 16.75 3.10
CA THR A 415 35.74 17.66 2.03
C THR A 415 35.45 19.11 2.42
N ALA A 416 36.44 19.98 2.27
CA ALA A 416 36.35 21.40 2.60
C ALA A 416 35.28 22.12 1.74
N THR A 417 34.43 22.89 2.41
CA THR A 417 33.43 23.78 1.81
C THR A 417 34.10 24.89 0.98
N PRO A 418 33.75 25.09 -0.29
CA PRO A 418 34.20 26.25 -1.05
C PRO A 418 33.48 27.52 -0.57
N ALA A 419 34.26 28.60 -0.40
CA ALA A 419 33.79 29.92 0.02
C ALA A 419 32.78 30.55 -0.98
N PRO A 420 31.82 31.36 -0.50
CA PRO A 420 30.82 31.99 -1.36
C PRO A 420 31.45 33.06 -2.28
N PRO A 421 30.95 33.24 -3.51
CA PRO A 421 31.42 34.28 -4.41
C PRO A 421 30.98 35.67 -3.93
N THR A 422 31.90 36.62 -4.01
CA THR A 422 31.70 38.05 -3.79
C THR A 422 30.70 38.64 -4.80
N PRO A 423 29.82 39.57 -4.38
CA PRO A 423 28.86 40.20 -5.30
C PRO A 423 29.58 41.15 -6.26
N THR A 424 29.46 40.87 -7.56
CA THR A 424 29.87 41.79 -8.64
C THR A 424 28.91 42.96 -8.73
N SER A 425 29.47 44.17 -8.70
CA SER A 425 28.83 45.47 -8.89
C SER A 425 28.06 45.58 -10.20
N SER A 426 26.82 46.08 -10.12
CA SER A 426 26.03 46.56 -11.27
C SER A 426 26.76 47.68 -12.02
N PRO A 427 26.66 47.73 -13.37
CA PRO A 427 27.12 48.89 -14.13
C PRO A 427 26.10 50.04 -14.06
N GLU A 428 26.66 51.23 -13.87
CA GLU A 428 26.02 52.55 -13.92
C GLU A 428 25.55 52.88 -15.36
N PRO A 429 24.45 53.63 -15.55
CA PRO A 429 23.96 53.98 -16.88
C PRO A 429 24.66 55.27 -17.38
N VAL A 430 24.99 55.32 -18.68
CA VAL A 430 25.49 56.52 -19.37
C VAL A 430 24.57 56.77 -20.59
N PRO A 431 24.21 58.04 -20.87
CA PRO A 431 23.02 58.47 -21.64
C PRO A 431 22.95 58.07 -23.11
#